data_AF-G5A576-F1
#
_entry.id   AF-G5A576-F1
#
_cell.length_a   1.000
_cell.length_b   1.000
_cell.length_c   1.000
_cell.angle_alpha   90.00
_cell.angle_beta   90.00
_cell.angle_gamma   90.00
#
_symmetry.space_group_name_H-M   'P 1'
#
loop_
_entity.id
_entity.type
_entity.pdbx_description
1 polymer ?
#
loop_
_entity_poly.entity_id
_entity_poly.type
_entity_poly.pdbx_seq_one_letter_code
_entity_poly.pdbx_strand_id
1 'polypeptide(L)'
;MTTTSSRKSQRRPAGGVFEHLKLDEQSSKVFESPELGTWLSFVTTMTTRKKTPDEFAAISVLEKQFSGDLELARALVGAKIDPAMKNSINRNEILELQQLQFKQWLGKDLTPDRLDMKFAVRHFDKRNLDVVLGYHDVCKARKP
;
A
#
# COMPACT_ATOMS: atom_id res chain seq x y z
N MET A 1 -35.46 -13.26 11.78
CA MET A 1 -35.62 -11.79 11.77
C MET A 1 -34.30 -11.18 11.34
N THR A 2 -34.39 -10.32 10.35
CA THR A 2 -33.31 -9.73 9.55
C THR A 2 -32.53 -8.66 10.30
N THR A 3 -31.21 -8.63 10.11
CA THR A 3 -30.46 -7.36 9.98
C THR A 3 -29.42 -7.48 8.86
N THR A 4 -29.89 -7.19 7.65
CA THR A 4 -29.07 -6.57 6.62
C THR A 4 -28.74 -5.15 7.11
N SER A 5 -27.46 -4.80 7.27
CA SER A 5 -27.08 -3.38 7.31
C SER A 5 -25.66 -3.13 6.83
N SER A 6 -25.61 -2.61 5.60
CA SER A 6 -24.69 -1.59 5.12
C SER A 6 -23.18 -1.89 5.10
N ARG A 7 -22.73 -2.54 4.02
CA ARG A 7 -21.43 -2.20 3.40
C ARG A 7 -21.49 -2.27 1.86
N LYS A 8 -22.62 -1.86 1.27
CA LYS A 8 -22.69 -1.50 -0.16
C LYS A 8 -22.24 -0.05 -0.40
N SER A 9 -21.36 0.48 0.45
CA SER A 9 -20.57 1.67 0.16
C SER A 9 -19.60 1.30 -0.95
N GLN A 10 -20.06 1.39 -2.21
CA GLN A 10 -19.27 1.32 -3.46
C GLN A 10 -17.99 0.50 -3.27
N ARG A 11 -18.04 -0.83 -3.45
CA ARG A 11 -16.80 -1.57 -3.65
C ARG A 11 -16.09 -0.89 -4.82
N ARG A 12 -15.05 -0.10 -4.53
CA ARG A 12 -14.22 0.48 -5.58
C ARG A 12 -13.82 -0.71 -6.45
N PRO A 13 -13.90 -0.63 -7.80
CA PRO A 13 -13.69 -1.80 -8.63
C PRO A 13 -12.37 -2.53 -8.33
N ALA A 14 -11.33 -1.77 -7.94
CA ALA A 14 -10.07 -2.29 -7.40
C ALA A 14 -10.28 -3.28 -6.24
N GLY A 15 -11.03 -2.94 -5.20
CA GLY A 15 -11.30 -3.84 -4.07
C GLY A 15 -12.14 -5.05 -4.46
N GLY A 16 -13.09 -4.89 -5.39
CA GLY A 16 -13.88 -6.03 -5.89
C GLY A 16 -13.03 -7.06 -6.62
N VAL A 17 -12.10 -6.61 -7.48
CA VAL A 17 -11.17 -7.51 -8.17
C VAL A 17 -10.13 -8.10 -7.22
N PHE A 18 -9.69 -7.35 -6.21
CA PHE A 18 -8.77 -7.84 -5.18
C PHE A 18 -9.32 -9.08 -4.48
N GLU A 19 -10.58 -9.02 -4.05
CA GLU A 19 -11.27 -10.15 -3.42
C GLU A 19 -11.61 -11.27 -4.39
N HIS A 20 -11.92 -10.95 -5.65
CA HIS A 20 -12.16 -11.99 -6.67
C HIS A 20 -10.92 -12.86 -6.91
N LEU A 21 -9.74 -12.25 -6.80
CA LEU A 21 -8.45 -12.92 -6.85
C LEU A 21 -8.04 -13.55 -5.51
N LYS A 22 -8.89 -13.47 -4.48
CA LYS A 22 -8.67 -13.99 -3.11
C LYS A 22 -7.41 -13.45 -2.44
N LEU A 23 -6.98 -12.25 -2.81
CA LEU A 23 -5.80 -11.60 -2.25
C LEU A 23 -6.03 -11.17 -0.79
N ASP A 24 -7.29 -10.98 -0.39
CA ASP A 24 -7.68 -10.68 0.99
C ASP A 24 -7.49 -11.88 1.93
N GLU A 25 -7.66 -13.11 1.43
CA GLU A 25 -7.44 -14.34 2.19
C GLU A 25 -5.95 -14.60 2.48
N GLN A 26 -5.04 -14.01 1.71
CA GLN A 26 -3.60 -14.27 1.79
C GLN A 26 -2.88 -13.50 2.90
N SER A 27 -3.58 -12.64 3.66
CA SER A 27 -3.04 -11.91 4.81
C SER A 27 -1.69 -11.23 4.48
N SER A 28 -0.62 -11.54 5.22
CA SER A 28 0.72 -10.98 5.03
C SER A 28 1.46 -11.51 3.79
N LYS A 29 0.98 -12.59 3.17
CA LYS A 29 1.60 -13.24 2.01
C LYS A 29 1.13 -12.69 0.68
N VAL A 30 0.30 -11.64 0.67
CA VAL A 30 -0.21 -11.04 -0.56
C VAL A 30 0.89 -10.63 -1.54
N PHE A 31 2.05 -10.21 -1.03
CA PHE A 31 3.20 -9.85 -1.86
C PHE A 31 3.88 -11.06 -2.50
N GLU A 32 3.67 -12.26 -1.97
CA GLU A 32 4.21 -13.50 -2.55
C GLU A 32 3.39 -13.97 -3.76
N SER A 33 2.15 -13.49 -3.88
CA SER A 33 1.18 -13.97 -4.86
C SER A 33 1.34 -13.31 -6.23
N PRO A 34 1.40 -14.12 -7.32
CA PRO A 34 1.43 -13.58 -8.69
C PRO A 34 0.12 -12.88 -9.08
N GLU A 35 -1.00 -13.22 -8.43
CA GLU A 35 -2.29 -12.56 -8.65
C GLU A 35 -2.24 -11.07 -8.25
N LEU A 36 -1.35 -10.68 -7.33
CA LEU A 36 -1.16 -9.27 -6.98
C LEU A 36 -0.69 -8.43 -8.17
N GLY A 37 0.22 -8.95 -9.01
CA GLY A 37 0.66 -8.27 -10.24
C GLY A 37 -0.49 -8.11 -11.24
N THR A 38 -1.32 -9.14 -11.40
CA THR A 38 -2.55 -9.06 -12.21
C THR A 38 -3.48 -7.96 -11.70
N TRP A 39 -3.66 -7.89 -10.38
CA TRP A 39 -4.50 -6.86 -9.76
C TRP A 39 -3.93 -5.45 -9.95
N LEU A 40 -2.62 -5.25 -9.78
CA LEU A 40 -1.98 -3.94 -9.99
C LEU A 40 -2.14 -3.46 -11.44
N SER A 41 -1.92 -4.35 -12.41
CA SER A 41 -2.16 -4.06 -13.83
C SER A 41 -3.62 -3.64 -14.11
N PHE A 42 -4.58 -4.32 -13.47
CA PHE A 42 -5.99 -3.94 -13.53
C PHE A 42 -6.23 -2.53 -12.95
N VAL A 43 -5.69 -2.22 -11.76
CA VAL A 43 -5.85 -0.91 -11.13
C VAL A 43 -5.26 0.20 -12.02
N THR A 44 -4.05 0.00 -12.54
CA THR A 44 -3.40 0.94 -13.46
C THR A 44 -4.25 1.18 -14.72
N THR A 45 -4.71 0.11 -15.37
CA THR A 45 -5.56 0.20 -16.57
C THR A 45 -6.89 0.88 -16.29
N MET A 46 -7.49 0.63 -15.13
CA MET A 46 -8.73 1.28 -14.74
C MET A 46 -8.51 2.79 -14.48
N THR A 47 -7.43 3.15 -13.79
CA THR A 47 -7.12 4.54 -13.44
C THR A 47 -6.89 5.38 -14.70
N THR A 48 -6.14 4.87 -15.69
CA THR A 48 -5.87 5.61 -16.95
C THR A 48 -7.12 5.85 -17.81
N ARG A 49 -8.17 5.03 -17.66
CA ARG A 49 -9.42 5.14 -18.42
C ARG A 49 -10.49 6.01 -17.77
N LYS A 50 -10.28 6.47 -16.53
CA LYS A 50 -11.27 7.25 -15.79
C LYS A 50 -11.11 8.76 -16.03
N LYS A 51 -12.23 9.47 -16.13
CA LYS A 51 -12.25 10.95 -16.15
C LYS A 51 -11.66 11.57 -14.89
N THR A 52 -11.88 10.93 -13.74
CA THR A 52 -11.31 11.31 -12.43
C THR A 52 -10.52 10.13 -11.89
N PRO A 53 -9.22 10.01 -12.23
CA PRO A 53 -8.37 8.93 -11.77
C PRO A 53 -8.19 8.99 -10.24
N ASP A 54 -8.28 7.84 -9.58
CA ASP A 54 -7.88 7.67 -8.18
C ASP A 54 -6.52 6.99 -8.17
N GLU A 55 -5.46 7.81 -8.17
CA GLU A 55 -4.07 7.35 -8.17
C GLU A 55 -3.75 6.46 -6.95
N PHE A 56 -4.42 6.70 -5.82
CA PHE A 56 -4.17 5.98 -4.57
C PHE A 56 -5.13 4.81 -4.35
N ALA A 57 -5.82 4.34 -5.39
CA ALA A 57 -6.76 3.23 -5.29
C ALA A 57 -6.09 1.94 -4.81
N ALA A 58 -4.89 1.64 -5.32
CA ALA A 58 -4.13 0.46 -4.90
C ALA A 58 -3.73 0.56 -3.41
N ILE A 59 -3.11 1.69 -3.02
CA ILE A 59 -2.71 1.91 -1.63
C ILE A 59 -3.91 1.84 -0.69
N SER A 60 -5.05 2.44 -1.05
CA SER A 60 -6.27 2.42 -0.23
C SER A 60 -6.84 1.01 0.01
N VAL A 61 -6.62 0.07 -0.91
CA VAL A 61 -7.04 -1.33 -0.74
C VAL A 61 -6.03 -2.07 0.14
N LEU A 62 -4.74 -1.91 -0.14
CA LEU A 62 -3.67 -2.54 0.64
C LEU A 62 -3.62 -2.05 2.09
N GLU A 63 -3.87 -0.75 2.35
CA GLU A 63 -3.97 -0.21 3.71
C GLU A 63 -5.07 -0.91 4.52
N LYS A 64 -6.20 -1.27 3.87
CA LYS A 64 -7.26 -2.03 4.54
C LYS A 64 -6.83 -3.46 4.82
N GLN A 65 -6.11 -4.10 3.90
CA GLN A 65 -5.59 -5.45 4.07
C GLN A 65 -4.60 -5.54 5.23
N PHE A 66 -3.70 -4.57 5.35
CA PHE A 66 -2.66 -4.54 6.38
C PHE A 66 -3.10 -3.86 7.69
N SER A 67 -4.36 -3.45 7.83
CA SER A 67 -4.86 -2.73 9.01
C SER A 67 -4.22 -1.36 9.25
N GLY A 68 -3.77 -0.69 8.19
CA GLY A 68 -3.30 0.69 8.24
C GLY A 68 -2.11 0.99 7.33
N ASP A 69 -1.81 2.28 7.21
CA ASP A 69 -0.71 2.81 6.41
C ASP A 69 0.67 2.39 6.94
N LEU A 70 0.87 2.45 8.25
CA LEU A 70 2.15 2.09 8.87
C LEU A 70 2.49 0.59 8.73
N GLU A 71 1.48 -0.28 8.84
CA GLU A 71 1.70 -1.73 8.67
C GLU A 71 1.96 -2.09 7.22
N LEU A 72 1.25 -1.47 6.27
CA LEU A 72 1.55 -1.59 4.85
C LEU A 72 2.99 -1.14 4.56
N ALA A 73 3.43 -0.01 5.13
CA ALA A 73 4.78 0.51 4.91
C ALA A 73 5.87 -0.49 5.34
N ARG A 74 5.70 -1.12 6.51
CA ARG A 74 6.61 -2.16 6.99
C ARG A 74 6.57 -3.40 6.10
N ALA A 75 5.39 -3.80 5.65
CA ALA A 75 5.23 -4.98 4.83
C ALA A 75 5.89 -4.80 3.46
N LEU A 76 5.80 -3.61 2.86
CA LEU A 76 6.52 -3.25 1.63
C LEU A 76 8.04 -3.30 1.81
N VAL A 77 8.56 -2.76 2.91
CA VAL A 77 10.00 -2.90 3.23
C VAL A 77 10.39 -4.36 3.45
N GLY A 78 9.56 -5.14 4.14
CA GLY A 78 9.75 -6.58 4.33
C GLY A 78 9.87 -7.31 2.99
N ALA A 79 8.92 -7.10 2.09
CA ALA A 79 8.93 -7.68 0.75
C ALA A 79 10.15 -7.25 -0.07
N LYS A 80 10.62 -6.00 0.07
CA LYS A 80 11.81 -5.48 -0.61
C LYS A 80 13.11 -6.18 -0.18
N ILE A 81 13.22 -6.58 1.08
CA ILE A 81 14.47 -7.14 1.64
C ILE A 81 14.45 -8.66 1.77
N ASP A 82 13.30 -9.30 1.53
CA ASP A 82 13.16 -10.75 1.63
C ASP A 82 13.80 -11.47 0.43
N PRO A 83 14.85 -12.29 0.64
CA PRO A 83 15.46 -13.06 -0.44
C PRO A 83 14.55 -14.14 -1.02
N ALA A 84 13.47 -14.53 -0.34
CA ALA A 84 12.52 -15.54 -0.79
C ALA A 84 11.55 -15.06 -1.89
N MET A 85 11.49 -13.75 -2.18
CA MET A 85 10.60 -13.13 -3.18
C MET A 85 10.95 -13.44 -4.66
N LYS A 86 11.72 -14.49 -4.93
CA LYS A 86 12.29 -14.79 -6.26
C LYS A 86 11.24 -15.08 -7.35
N ASN A 87 10.04 -15.54 -6.97
CA ASN A 87 8.95 -15.92 -7.88
C ASN A 87 7.65 -15.11 -7.67
N SER A 88 7.74 -13.96 -7.00
CA SER A 88 6.60 -13.20 -6.51
C SER A 88 6.41 -11.91 -7.30
N ILE A 89 5.67 -10.94 -6.74
CA ILE A 89 5.56 -9.59 -7.32
C ILE A 89 6.95 -8.99 -7.60
N ASN A 90 7.09 -8.25 -8.71
CA ASN A 90 8.36 -7.66 -9.08
C ASN A 90 8.81 -6.63 -8.03
N ARG A 91 10.11 -6.63 -7.71
CA ARG A 91 10.75 -5.62 -6.85
C ARG A 91 10.38 -4.19 -7.26
N ASN A 92 10.30 -3.90 -8.56
CA ASN A 92 9.93 -2.58 -9.05
C ASN A 92 8.50 -2.20 -8.66
N GLU A 93 7.55 -3.13 -8.69
CA GLU A 93 6.17 -2.86 -8.27
C GLU A 93 6.10 -2.59 -6.75
N ILE A 94 6.92 -3.27 -5.94
CA ILE A 94 7.05 -2.98 -4.49
C ILE A 94 7.57 -1.55 -4.29
N LEU A 95 8.58 -1.15 -5.04
CA LEU A 95 9.15 0.20 -4.97
C LEU A 95 8.14 1.26 -5.41
N GLU A 96 7.40 1.02 -6.48
CA GLU A 96 6.34 1.91 -6.96
C GLU A 96 5.21 2.05 -5.92
N LEU A 97 4.81 0.96 -5.28
CA LEU A 97 3.85 1.00 -4.18
C LEU A 97 4.37 1.80 -2.98
N GLN A 98 5.65 1.65 -2.64
CA GLN A 98 6.27 2.44 -1.57
C GLN A 98 6.28 3.95 -1.92
N GLN A 99 6.62 4.30 -3.16
CA GLN A 99 6.59 5.69 -3.64
C GLN A 99 5.17 6.27 -3.68
N LEU A 100 4.19 5.49 -4.12
CA LEU A 100 2.78 5.89 -4.11
C LEU A 100 2.27 6.11 -2.69
N GLN A 101 2.67 5.27 -1.73
CA GLN A 101 2.35 5.47 -0.31
C GLN A 101 2.95 6.78 0.22
N PHE A 102 4.22 7.07 -0.07
CA PHE A 102 4.86 8.33 0.30
C PHE A 102 4.19 9.53 -0.34
N LYS A 103 3.83 9.44 -1.62
CA LYS A 103 3.07 10.49 -2.31
C LYS A 103 1.70 10.72 -1.65
N GLN A 104 1.03 9.67 -1.21
CA GLN A 104 -0.24 9.79 -0.51
C GLN A 104 -0.09 10.47 0.86
N TRP A 105 0.98 10.15 1.60
CA TRP A 105 1.29 10.83 2.86
C TRP A 105 1.61 12.30 2.67
N LEU A 106 2.36 12.64 1.63
CA LEU A 106 2.62 14.03 1.25
C LEU A 106 1.33 14.78 0.92
N GLY A 107 0.41 14.15 0.16
CA GLY A 107 -0.89 14.72 -0.15
C GLY A 107 -1.83 14.86 1.06
N LYS A 108 -1.50 14.19 2.18
CA LYS A 108 -2.19 14.29 3.47
C LYS A 108 -1.45 15.20 4.47
N ASP A 109 -0.46 15.97 3.99
CA ASP A 109 0.38 16.87 4.79
C ASP A 109 1.07 16.18 5.99
N LEU A 110 1.43 14.91 5.85
CA LEU A 110 2.19 14.20 6.88
C LEU A 110 3.64 14.70 6.87
N THR A 111 4.07 15.41 7.92
CA THR A 111 5.46 15.83 8.05
C THR A 111 6.37 14.66 8.42
N PRO A 112 7.67 14.70 8.06
CA PRO A 112 8.64 13.69 8.49
C PRO A 112 8.65 13.50 10.02
N ASP A 113 8.72 14.58 10.80
CA ASP A 113 8.70 14.52 12.27
C ASP A 113 7.44 13.81 12.82
N ARG A 114 6.29 14.00 12.16
CA ARG A 114 5.04 13.34 12.57
C ARG A 114 5.06 11.84 12.23
N LEU A 115 5.69 11.46 11.12
CA LEU A 115 5.90 10.04 10.80
C LEU A 115 6.85 9.40 11.83
N ASP A 116 7.92 10.10 12.21
CA ASP A 116 8.89 9.63 13.20
C ASP A 116 8.20 9.37 14.54
N MET A 117 7.37 10.30 15.01
CA MET A 117 6.55 10.12 16.22
C MET A 117 5.61 8.91 16.14
N LYS A 118 4.95 8.69 14.99
CA LYS A 118 4.06 7.54 14.79
C LYS A 118 4.79 6.20 14.92
N PHE A 119 6.06 6.12 14.49
CA PHE A 119 6.87 4.93 14.65
C PHE A 119 7.54 4.79 16.01
N ALA A 120 7.85 5.90 16.69
CA ALA A 120 8.47 5.91 18.02
C ALA A 120 7.57 5.35 19.13
N VAL A 121 6.23 5.50 18.99
CA VAL A 121 5.25 4.96 19.97
C VAL A 121 5.03 3.44 19.80
N ARG A 122 5.63 2.82 18.79
CA ARG A 122 5.50 1.38 18.49
C ARG A 122 6.78 0.63 18.83
N HIS A 123 6.68 -0.68 19.02
CA HIS A 123 7.86 -1.54 19.21
C HIS A 123 8.90 -1.31 18.09
N PHE A 124 10.18 -1.28 18.48
CA PHE A 124 11.29 -1.10 17.56
C PHE A 124 11.30 -2.21 16.51
N ASP A 125 11.20 -1.83 15.24
CA ASP A 125 11.32 -2.70 14.09
C ASP A 125 12.28 -2.02 13.11
N LYS A 126 13.35 -2.73 12.71
CA LYS A 126 14.37 -2.20 11.81
C LYS A 126 13.79 -1.69 10.48
N ARG A 127 12.65 -2.24 10.04
CA ARG A 127 11.96 -1.81 8.81
C ARG A 127 11.40 -0.40 8.93
N ASN A 128 11.06 0.06 10.15
CA ASN A 128 10.59 1.42 10.38
C ASN A 128 11.65 2.45 9.96
N LEU A 129 12.94 2.12 10.16
CA LEU A 129 14.04 3.02 9.80
C LEU A 129 14.12 3.23 8.29
N ASP A 130 13.97 2.17 7.48
CA ASP A 130 13.92 2.28 6.01
C ASP A 130 12.73 3.13 5.55
N VAL A 131 11.54 2.91 6.14
CA VAL A 131 10.35 3.72 5.85
C VAL A 131 10.59 5.21 6.15
N VAL A 132 11.09 5.51 7.35
CA VAL A 132 11.35 6.88 7.80
C VAL A 132 12.40 7.55 6.90
N LEU A 133 13.55 6.93 6.69
CA LEU A 133 14.62 7.49 5.85
C LEU A 133 14.13 7.73 4.42
N GLY A 134 13.45 6.76 3.82
CA GLY A 134 12.90 6.90 2.47
C GLY A 134 11.88 8.04 2.36
N TYR A 135 11.03 8.22 3.36
CA TYR A 135 10.07 9.32 3.37
C TYR A 135 10.73 10.69 3.54
N HIS A 136 11.74 10.79 4.42
CA HIS A 136 12.55 11.99 4.59
C HIS A 136 13.23 12.40 3.29
N ASP A 137 13.81 11.44 2.55
CA ASP A 137 14.48 11.70 1.28
C ASP A 137 13.51 12.25 0.22
N VAL A 138 12.33 11.66 0.09
CA VAL A 138 11.26 12.15 -0.81
C VAL A 138 10.81 13.56 -0.41
N CYS A 139 10.65 13.83 0.89
CA CYS A 139 10.28 15.16 1.38
C CYS A 139 11.36 16.21 1.10
N LYS A 140 12.64 15.85 1.23
CA LYS A 140 13.77 16.74 0.92
C LYS A 140 13.88 17.05 -0.56
N ALA A 141 13.74 16.04 -1.42
CA ALA A 141 13.82 16.20 -2.88
C ALA A 141 12.70 17.10 -3.47
N ARG A 142 11.60 17.30 -2.73
CA ARG A 142 10.48 18.17 -3.13
C ARG A 142 10.65 19.63 -2.71
N LYS A 143 11.52 19.94 -1.73
CA LYS A 143 11.74 21.32 -1.31
C LYS A 143 12.47 22.07 -2.44
N PRO A 144 11.94 23.21 -2.92
CA PRO A 144 12.57 24.01 -3.97
C PRO A 144 13.89 24.63 -3.53
#